data_AF-A0A1X3DFZ3-F1
#
_entry.id   AF-A0A1X3DFZ3-F1
#
_cell.length_a   1.000
_cell.length_b   1.000
_cell.length_c   1.000
_cell.angle_alpha   90.00
_cell.angle_beta   90.00
_cell.angle_gamma   90.00
#
_symmetry.space_group_name_H-M   'P 1'
#
loop_
_entity.id
_entity.type
_entity.pdbx_description
1 polymer ?
#
loop_
_entity_poly.entity_id
_entity_poly.type
_entity_poly.pdbx_seq_one_letter_code
_entity_poly.pdbx_strand_id
1 'polypeptide(L)'
;MKLKRQTQGFTLVELMIVVAIIGILAAIAYPSYNHYIERGHLTDAHAELVDINNNIKTKRVSEPGSLSSQTDLESHISGLFKEPDLVARYDITVAMPDATKSSRYSLVVTPKANSGYTLALWMNSVGEAYRCQDAASAQAYLTTGKCEQIGGKK
;
A
#
# COMPACT_ATOMS: atom_id res chain seq x y z
N MET A 1 -27.23 -23.54 -59.58
CA MET A 1 -26.36 -22.34 -59.68
C MET A 1 -25.79 -22.05 -58.28
N LYS A 2 -24.51 -22.35 -58.03
CA LYS A 2 -23.88 -22.13 -56.70
C LYS A 2 -23.50 -20.66 -56.57
N LEU A 3 -24.15 -19.94 -55.66
CA LEU A 3 -23.78 -18.58 -55.28
C LEU A 3 -22.42 -18.58 -54.59
N LYS A 4 -21.41 -18.01 -55.25
CA LYS A 4 -20.07 -17.81 -54.69
C LYS A 4 -20.17 -16.67 -53.67
N ARG A 5 -20.18 -17.00 -52.37
CA ARG A 5 -20.08 -16.00 -51.29
C ARG A 5 -18.74 -15.27 -51.46
N GLN A 6 -18.80 -13.98 -51.75
CA GLN A 6 -17.65 -13.08 -51.71
C GLN A 6 -17.17 -13.02 -50.26
N THR A 7 -15.97 -13.52 -49.98
CA THR A 7 -15.29 -13.30 -48.71
C THR A 7 -14.94 -11.81 -48.60
N GLN A 8 -15.72 -11.07 -47.81
CA GLN A 8 -15.39 -9.69 -47.44
C GLN A 8 -14.25 -9.74 -46.42
N GLY A 9 -13.08 -9.25 -46.82
CA GLY A 9 -11.93 -9.09 -45.94
C GLY A 9 -12.00 -7.78 -45.16
N PHE A 10 -11.38 -7.77 -43.98
CA PHE A 10 -11.24 -6.57 -43.15
C PHE A 10 -10.34 -5.54 -43.85
N THR A 11 -10.70 -4.25 -43.81
CA THR A 11 -9.89 -3.20 -44.41
C THR A 11 -8.78 -2.75 -43.45
N LEU A 12 -7.65 -2.28 -44.00
CA LEU A 12 -6.56 -1.71 -43.20
C LEU A 12 -7.03 -0.46 -42.44
N VAL A 13 -7.96 0.30 -43.03
CA VAL A 13 -8.55 1.49 -42.41
C VAL A 13 -9.39 1.13 -41.18
N GLU A 14 -10.23 0.09 -41.26
CA GLU A 14 -10.98 -0.39 -40.09
C GLU A 14 -10.03 -0.80 -38.95
N LEU A 15 -8.92 -1.46 -39.27
CA LEU A 15 -7.92 -1.84 -38.27
C LEU A 15 -7.27 -0.61 -37.62
N MET A 16 -6.93 0.42 -38.38
CA MET A 16 -6.35 1.64 -37.83
C MET A 16 -7.31 2.38 -36.89
N ILE A 17 -8.60 2.42 -37.23
CA ILE A 17 -9.62 3.02 -36.37
C ILE A 17 -9.75 2.22 -35.07
N VAL A 18 -9.76 0.88 -35.14
CA VAL A 18 -9.83 0.01 -33.96
C VAL A 18 -8.62 0.24 -33.04
N VAL A 19 -7.41 0.28 -33.58
CA VAL A 19 -6.19 0.53 -32.79
C VAL A 19 -6.22 1.92 -32.16
N ALA A 20 -6.69 2.94 -32.88
CA ALA A 20 -6.83 4.29 -32.35
C ALA A 20 -7.81 4.34 -31.15
N ILE A 21 -8.96 3.67 -31.26
CA ILE A 21 -9.95 3.61 -30.16
C ILE A 21 -9.36 2.89 -28.94
N ILE A 22 -8.69 1.74 -29.15
CA ILE A 22 -8.06 0.98 -28.06
C ILE A 22 -6.97 1.81 -27.37
N GLY A 23 -6.19 2.58 -28.13
CA GLY A 23 -5.15 3.46 -27.58
C GLY A 23 -5.72 4.51 -26.62
N ILE A 24 -6.85 5.16 -26.98
CA ILE A 24 -7.52 6.15 -26.13
C ILE A 24 -8.05 5.49 -24.85
N LEU A 25 -8.70 4.33 -24.98
CA LEU A 25 -9.25 3.61 -23.82
C LEU A 25 -8.14 3.16 -22.86
N ALA A 26 -7.04 2.63 -23.39
CA ALA A 26 -5.90 2.16 -22.60
C ALA A 26 -5.27 3.29 -21.77
N ALA A 27 -5.18 4.50 -22.32
CA ALA A 27 -4.60 5.65 -21.62
C ALA A 27 -5.34 6.03 -20.33
N ILE A 28 -6.66 5.81 -20.28
CA ILE A 28 -7.50 6.10 -19.10
C ILE A 28 -7.63 4.87 -18.20
N ALA A 29 -7.85 3.69 -18.81
CA ALA A 29 -8.10 2.46 -18.08
C ALA A 29 -6.87 1.98 -17.30
N TYR A 30 -5.67 2.08 -17.88
CA TYR A 30 -4.45 1.58 -17.26
C TYR A 30 -4.10 2.24 -15.92
N PRO A 31 -3.98 3.59 -15.80
CA PRO A 31 -3.70 4.22 -14.51
C PRO A 31 -4.82 3.98 -13.49
N SER A 32 -6.08 3.96 -13.92
CA SER A 32 -7.22 3.68 -13.03
C SER A 32 -7.16 2.26 -12.46
N TYR A 33 -6.77 1.27 -13.27
CA TYR A 33 -6.63 -0.11 -12.82
C TYR A 33 -5.48 -0.25 -11.82
N ASN A 34 -4.33 0.39 -12.08
CA ASN A 34 -3.20 0.38 -11.14
C ASN A 34 -3.57 0.97 -9.78
N HIS A 35 -4.32 2.08 -9.76
CA HIS A 35 -4.80 2.69 -8.50
C HIS A 35 -5.76 1.78 -7.74
N TYR A 36 -6.60 1.02 -8.46
CA TYR A 36 -7.50 0.06 -7.84
C TYR A 36 -6.73 -1.07 -7.14
N ILE A 37 -5.75 -1.66 -7.82
CA ILE A 37 -4.90 -2.72 -7.25
C ILE A 37 -4.08 -2.19 -6.08
N GLU A 38 -3.53 -0.98 -6.19
CA GLU A 38 -2.78 -0.33 -5.11
C GLU A 38 -3.59 -0.20 -3.82
N ARG A 39 -4.87 0.20 -3.91
CA ARG A 39 -5.77 0.27 -2.75
C ARG A 39 -6.01 -1.10 -2.10
N GLY A 40 -6.07 -2.16 -2.91
CA GLY A 40 -6.13 -3.54 -2.42
C GLY A 40 -4.88 -3.89 -1.63
N HIS A 41 -3.71 -3.69 -2.23
CA HIS A 41 -2.42 -3.96 -1.58
C HIS A 41 -2.21 -3.10 -0.32
N LEU A 42 -2.70 -1.86 -0.29
CA LEU A 42 -2.65 -1.02 0.91
C LEU A 42 -3.55 -1.57 2.03
N THR A 43 -4.68 -2.18 1.67
CA THR A 43 -5.57 -2.84 2.64
C THR A 43 -4.91 -4.09 3.21
N ASP A 44 -4.20 -4.86 2.39
CA ASP A 44 -3.44 -6.03 2.84
C ASP A 44 -2.25 -5.60 3.71
N ALA A 45 -1.54 -4.54 3.32
CA ALA A 45 -0.46 -3.97 4.12
C ALA A 45 -0.96 -3.43 5.48
N HIS A 46 -2.19 -2.87 5.53
CA HIS A 46 -2.82 -2.50 6.79
C HIS A 46 -3.07 -3.71 7.69
N ALA A 47 -3.54 -4.83 7.14
CA ALA A 47 -3.74 -6.05 7.91
C ALA A 47 -2.41 -6.58 8.48
N GLU A 48 -1.35 -6.63 7.69
CA GLU A 48 -0.01 -6.99 8.19
C GLU A 48 0.47 -6.02 9.28
N LEU A 49 0.20 -4.72 9.15
CA LEU A 49 0.57 -3.74 10.16
C LEU A 49 -0.13 -4.00 11.50
N VAL A 50 -1.41 -4.37 11.47
CA VAL A 50 -2.18 -4.76 12.65
C VAL A 50 -1.56 -6.00 13.30
N ASP A 51 -1.18 -7.01 12.52
CA ASP A 51 -0.53 -8.21 13.04
C ASP A 51 0.84 -7.92 13.65
N ILE A 52 1.64 -7.06 13.02
CA ILE A 52 2.93 -6.60 13.56
C ILE A 52 2.73 -5.86 14.89
N ASN A 53 1.72 -5.00 14.96
CA ASN A 53 1.37 -4.29 16.20
C ASN A 53 0.95 -5.26 17.32
N ASN A 54 0.19 -6.30 16.98
CA ASN A 54 -0.17 -7.36 17.92
C ASN A 54 1.05 -8.18 18.36
N ASN A 55 2.01 -8.42 17.47
CA ASN A 55 3.26 -9.10 17.80
C ASN A 55 4.09 -8.30 18.80
N ILE A 56 4.25 -7.00 18.57
CA ILE A 56 4.94 -6.07 19.47
C ILE A 56 4.25 -6.05 20.86
N LYS A 57 2.91 -5.93 20.88
CA LYS A 57 2.13 -5.94 22.12
C LYS A 57 2.32 -7.25 22.89
N THR A 58 2.22 -8.39 22.20
CA THR A 58 2.38 -9.72 22.80
C THR A 58 3.79 -9.90 23.37
N LYS A 59 4.83 -9.53 22.60
CA LYS A 59 6.22 -9.64 23.03
C LYS A 59 6.49 -8.85 24.31
N ARG A 60 5.91 -7.64 24.43
CA ARG A 60 6.05 -6.79 25.62
C ARG A 60 5.32 -7.32 26.84
N VAL A 61 4.19 -8.00 26.65
CA VAL A 61 3.45 -8.65 27.74
C VAL A 61 4.21 -9.88 28.24
N SER A 62 4.76 -10.68 27.33
CA SER A 62 5.53 -11.89 27.67
C SER A 62 6.91 -11.57 28.26
N GLU A 63 7.57 -10.52 27.79
CA GLU A 63 8.91 -10.10 28.22
C GLU A 63 8.90 -8.61 28.58
N PRO A 64 8.52 -8.25 29.82
CA PRO A 64 8.50 -6.86 30.27
C PRO A 64 9.87 -6.20 30.12
N GLY A 65 9.92 -5.02 29.49
CA GLY A 65 11.17 -4.29 29.23
C GLY A 65 11.84 -4.62 27.89
N SER A 66 11.35 -5.61 27.14
CA SER A 66 11.77 -5.84 25.76
C SER A 66 11.31 -4.72 24.83
N LEU A 67 11.97 -4.60 23.67
CA LEU A 67 11.62 -3.61 22.63
C LEU A 67 11.63 -2.18 23.18
N SER A 68 12.64 -1.86 23.99
CA SER A 68 12.72 -0.59 24.72
C SER A 68 13.45 0.51 23.93
N SER A 69 14.19 0.14 22.89
CA SER A 69 14.87 1.05 21.99
C SER A 69 14.35 0.96 20.54
N GLN A 70 14.63 2.01 19.76
CA GLN A 70 14.35 2.06 18.32
C GLN A 70 14.92 0.83 17.59
N THR A 71 16.18 0.49 17.87
CA THR A 71 16.89 -0.63 17.25
C THR A 71 16.27 -1.98 17.59
N ASP A 72 15.84 -2.19 18.83
CA ASP A 72 15.16 -3.44 19.22
C ASP A 72 13.87 -3.61 18.43
N LEU A 73 13.12 -2.51 18.24
CA LEU A 73 11.86 -2.55 17.52
C LEU A 73 12.09 -2.82 16.04
N GLU A 74 13.04 -2.13 15.40
CA GLU A 74 13.44 -2.36 14.01
C GLU A 74 13.88 -3.82 13.80
N SER A 75 14.71 -4.36 14.70
CA SER A 75 15.14 -5.76 14.62
C SER A 75 13.97 -6.72 14.81
N HIS A 76 13.05 -6.43 15.72
CA HIS A 76 11.92 -7.30 15.98
C HIS A 76 10.90 -7.35 14.84
N ILE A 77 10.63 -6.20 14.19
CA ILE A 77 9.74 -6.17 13.03
C ILE A 77 10.42 -6.67 11.75
N SER A 78 11.75 -6.77 11.74
CA SER A 78 12.49 -7.26 10.58
C SER A 78 12.01 -8.68 10.23
N GLY A 79 11.53 -8.84 9.00
CA GLY A 79 10.99 -10.10 8.51
C GLY A 79 9.61 -10.47 9.04
N LEU A 80 8.89 -9.61 9.77
CA LEU A 80 7.45 -9.85 10.05
C LEU A 80 6.56 -9.46 8.87
N PHE A 81 6.99 -8.49 8.07
CA PHE A 81 6.37 -8.13 6.80
C PHE A 81 6.85 -9.10 5.72
N LYS A 82 5.97 -10.02 5.29
CA LYS A 82 6.38 -11.24 4.57
C LYS A 82 5.71 -11.44 3.22
N GLU A 83 4.56 -10.84 2.97
CA GLU A 83 3.87 -11.05 1.70
C GLU A 83 4.77 -10.58 0.53
N PRO A 84 5.19 -11.47 -0.39
CA PRO A 84 6.20 -11.15 -1.40
C PRO A 84 5.82 -9.96 -2.27
N ASP A 85 4.53 -9.87 -2.64
CA ASP A 85 4.00 -8.78 -3.45
C ASP A 85 3.98 -7.44 -2.71
N LEU A 86 3.75 -7.46 -1.40
CA LEU A 86 3.81 -6.26 -0.58
C LEU A 86 5.25 -5.84 -0.34
N VAL A 87 6.15 -6.78 -0.02
CA VAL A 87 7.59 -6.54 0.17
C VAL A 87 8.23 -5.97 -1.10
N ALA A 88 7.77 -6.38 -2.29
CA ALA A 88 8.26 -5.83 -3.55
C ALA A 88 7.88 -4.36 -3.77
N ARG A 89 6.80 -3.88 -3.14
CA ARG A 89 6.16 -2.59 -3.46
C ARG A 89 6.22 -1.56 -2.35
N TYR A 90 6.33 -2.01 -1.10
CA TYR A 90 6.33 -1.19 0.09
C TYR A 90 7.56 -1.46 0.95
N ASP A 91 7.95 -0.43 1.68
CA ASP A 91 8.84 -0.52 2.83
C ASP A 91 8.03 -0.28 4.10
N ILE A 92 8.36 -1.03 5.15
CA ILE A 92 7.83 -0.83 6.49
C ILE A 92 8.94 -0.27 7.37
N THR A 93 8.60 0.78 8.11
CA THR A 93 9.48 1.39 9.10
C THR A 93 8.73 1.55 10.40
N VAL A 94 9.48 1.67 11.48
CA VAL A 94 8.94 2.04 12.78
C VAL A 94 9.70 3.24 13.30
N ALA A 95 9.04 4.09 14.07
CA ALA A 95 9.69 5.14 14.80
C ALA A 95 9.16 5.19 16.23
N MET A 96 10.06 5.45 17.18
CA MET A 96 9.73 5.94 18.51
C MET A 96 9.83 7.47 18.49
N PRO A 97 8.71 8.21 18.49
CA PRO A 97 8.75 9.68 18.49
C PRO A 97 9.40 10.25 19.75
N ASP A 98 9.35 9.48 20.85
CA ASP A 98 10.01 9.78 22.11
C ASP A 98 10.82 8.55 22.54
N ALA A 99 12.15 8.64 22.42
CA ALA A 99 13.06 7.56 22.76
C ALA A 99 13.00 7.14 24.24
N THR A 100 12.39 7.96 25.11
CA THR A 100 12.20 7.64 26.53
C THR A 100 10.90 6.88 26.81
N LYS A 101 10.00 6.81 25.82
CA LYS A 101 8.67 6.20 25.95
C LYS A 101 8.54 5.04 24.97
N SER A 102 9.16 3.90 25.30
CA SER A 102 9.08 2.69 24.47
C SER A 102 7.64 2.29 24.13
N SER A 103 6.66 2.50 25.02
CA SER A 103 5.23 2.26 24.77
C SER A 103 4.62 3.06 23.60
N ARG A 104 5.25 4.16 23.19
CA ARG A 104 4.80 5.02 22.09
C ARG A 104 5.69 4.79 20.86
N TYR A 105 5.13 4.12 19.88
CA TYR A 105 5.75 3.93 18.56
C TYR A 105 4.71 4.15 17.46
N SER A 106 5.20 4.40 16.26
CA SER A 106 4.42 4.54 15.05
C SER A 106 4.98 3.62 13.98
N LEU A 107 4.13 2.77 13.41
CA LEU A 107 4.46 1.93 12.26
C LEU A 107 4.08 2.69 10.99
N VAL A 108 4.94 2.69 9.98
CA VAL A 108 4.73 3.41 8.73
C VAL A 108 5.02 2.49 7.55
N VAL A 109 4.09 2.43 6.62
CA VAL A 109 4.21 1.76 5.32
C VAL A 109 4.33 2.83 4.24
N THR A 110 5.43 2.82 3.51
CA THR A 110 5.69 3.76 2.40
C THR A 110 5.98 3.02 1.11
N PRO A 111 5.49 3.49 -0.05
CA PRO A 111 5.78 2.86 -1.33
C PRO A 111 7.26 2.98 -1.68
N LYS A 112 7.82 1.93 -2.28
CA LYS A 112 9.16 1.94 -2.88
C LYS A 112 9.20 2.84 -4.10
N ALA A 113 10.33 3.51 -4.33
CA ALA A 113 10.48 4.46 -5.44
C ALA A 113 10.12 3.89 -6.83
N ASN A 114 10.30 2.58 -7.04
CA ASN A 114 10.07 1.91 -8.33
C ASN A 114 8.78 1.09 -8.39
N SER A 115 7.91 1.14 -7.38
CA SER A 115 6.69 0.32 -7.35
C SER A 115 5.55 0.89 -8.19
N GLY A 116 5.64 2.18 -8.56
CA GLY A 116 4.56 2.93 -9.20
C GLY A 116 3.42 3.31 -8.26
N TYR A 117 3.59 3.07 -6.94
CA TYR A 117 2.60 3.38 -5.91
C TYR A 117 2.90 4.72 -5.23
N THR A 118 1.87 5.32 -4.67
CA THR A 118 1.87 6.63 -4.02
C THR A 118 1.22 6.60 -2.64
N LEU A 119 0.20 5.77 -2.45
CA LEU A 119 -0.51 5.63 -1.19
C LEU A 119 0.41 5.09 -0.12
N ALA A 120 0.26 5.63 1.08
CA ALA A 120 1.02 5.24 2.25
C ALA A 120 0.10 5.07 3.44
N LEU A 121 0.60 4.47 4.51
CA LEU A 121 -0.19 4.23 5.71
C LEU A 121 0.69 4.40 6.93
N TRP A 122 0.11 4.92 8.01
CA TRP A 122 0.75 4.86 9.31
C TRP A 122 -0.24 4.46 10.38
N MET A 123 0.27 3.86 11.45
CA MET A 123 -0.52 3.44 12.60
C MET A 123 0.25 3.71 13.89
N ASN A 124 -0.45 4.16 14.92
CA ASN A 124 0.14 4.34 16.24
C ASN A 124 0.12 3.05 17.08
N SER A 125 0.84 3.04 18.20
CA SER A 125 0.90 1.88 19.10
C SER A 125 -0.44 1.47 19.70
N VAL A 126 -1.43 2.36 19.76
CA VAL A 126 -2.78 2.03 20.23
C VAL A 126 -3.64 1.35 19.15
N GLY A 127 -3.25 1.45 17.88
CA GLY A 127 -3.90 0.77 16.75
C GLY A 127 -4.77 1.68 15.87
N GLU A 128 -4.72 3.00 16.06
CA GLU A 128 -5.36 3.93 15.14
C GLU A 128 -4.49 4.05 13.89
N ALA A 129 -5.08 3.70 12.75
CA ALA A 129 -4.41 3.74 11.46
C ALA A 129 -4.98 4.85 10.57
N TYR A 130 -4.12 5.40 9.71
CA TYR A 130 -4.45 6.47 8.79
C TYR A 130 -3.90 6.13 7.42
N ARG A 131 -4.76 6.14 6.40
CA ARG A 131 -4.34 6.08 5.00
C ARG A 131 -3.91 7.47 4.55
N CYS A 132 -2.85 7.56 3.76
CA CYS A 132 -2.29 8.81 3.27
C CYS A 132 -2.12 8.78 1.74
N GLN A 133 -2.26 9.94 1.11
CA GLN A 133 -2.09 10.08 -0.35
C GLN A 133 -0.63 10.04 -0.82
N ASP A 134 0.32 10.26 0.10
CA ASP A 134 1.75 10.22 -0.20
C ASP A 134 2.58 9.74 1.01
N ALA A 135 3.79 9.25 0.72
CA ALA A 135 4.75 8.76 1.70
C ALA A 135 5.13 9.83 2.76
N ALA A 136 5.29 11.08 2.32
CA ALA A 136 5.70 12.18 3.20
C ALA A 136 4.65 12.45 4.28
N SER A 137 3.37 12.39 3.92
CA SER A 137 2.26 12.59 4.85
C SER A 137 2.18 11.47 5.90
N ALA A 138 2.49 10.23 5.50
CA ALA A 138 2.55 9.11 6.43
C ALA A 138 3.76 9.20 7.37
N GLN A 139 4.93 9.58 6.85
CA GLN A 139 6.14 9.81 7.65
C GLN A 139 6.01 10.99 8.62
N ALA A 140 5.18 11.98 8.27
CA ALA A 140 4.85 13.11 9.13
C ALA A 140 3.71 12.81 10.14
N TYR A 141 3.16 11.58 10.13
CA TYR A 141 2.06 11.15 11.01
C TYR A 141 0.83 12.08 10.95
N LEU A 142 0.49 12.56 9.75
CA LEU A 142 -0.67 13.43 9.60
C LEU A 142 -1.97 12.66 9.86
N THR A 143 -2.89 13.28 10.58
CA THR A 143 -4.22 12.73 10.88
C THR A 143 -5.33 13.33 10.02
N THR A 144 -5.03 14.41 9.29
CA THR A 144 -5.98 15.19 8.48
C THR A 144 -5.35 15.65 7.17
N GLY A 145 -6.16 16.22 6.28
CA GLY A 145 -5.72 16.73 4.98
C GLY A 145 -5.45 15.60 4.01
N LYS A 146 -4.18 15.27 3.81
CA LYS A 146 -3.75 14.18 2.91
C LYS A 146 -3.86 12.79 3.53
N CYS A 147 -4.17 12.71 4.82
CA CYS A 147 -4.43 11.46 5.51
C CYS A 147 -5.84 11.43 6.11
N GLU A 148 -6.39 10.23 6.18
CA GLU A 148 -7.73 9.97 6.71
C GLU A 148 -7.69 8.71 7.58
N GLN A 149 -8.39 8.75 8.72
CA GLN A 149 -8.46 7.62 9.64
C GLN A 149 -9.18 6.42 9.01
N ILE A 150 -8.61 5.23 9.17
CA ILE A 150 -9.21 3.97 8.75
C ILE A 150 -10.12 3.48 9.87
N GLY A 151 -11.41 3.28 9.57
CA GLY A 151 -12.37 2.77 10.55
C GLY A 151 -12.85 3.79 11.60
N GLY A 152 -12.45 5.06 11.49
CA GLY A 152 -13.02 6.13 12.31
C GLY A 152 -14.51 6.30 12.02
N LYS A 153 -15.34 6.36 13.08
CA LYS A 153 -16.75 6.74 12.93
C LYS A 153 -16.80 8.17 12.40
N LYS A 154 -17.41 8.36 11.23
CA LYS A 154 -17.85 9.69 10.78
C LYS A 154 -18.87 10.26 11.75
#